data_AF-A0A6M5IQ34-F1
#
_entry.id   AF-A0A6M5IQ34-F1
#
_cell.length_a   1.000
_cell.length_b   1.000
_cell.length_c   1.000
_cell.angle_alpha   90.00
_cell.angle_beta   90.00
_cell.angle_gamma   90.00
#
_symmetry.space_group_name_H-M   'P 1'
#
loop_
_entity.id
_entity.type
_entity.pdbx_description
1 polymer ?
#
loop_
_entity_poly.entity_id
_entity_poly.type
_entity_poly.pdbx_seq_one_letter_code
_entity_poly.pdbx_strand_id
1 'polypeptide(L)'
;MSETQEPTPPTEATPPTAEQLEASEHTEKRTVAGETRYYVKDLEKHLRIWGHPNPNGLVAYFTPEGTFHADGVDYDHRRALIGMMGGIY
;
A
#
# COMPACT_ATOMS: atom_id res chain seq x y z
N MET A 1 -25.26 -26.03 11.38
CA MET A 1 -25.17 -25.03 10.31
C MET A 1 -23.77 -24.45 10.41
N SER A 2 -22.77 -25.16 9.89
CA SER A 2 -21.41 -24.61 9.84
C SER A 2 -21.37 -23.81 8.55
N GLU A 3 -21.27 -22.48 8.68
CA GLU A 3 -20.98 -21.61 7.54
C GLU A 3 -19.74 -22.16 6.84
N THR A 4 -19.97 -22.80 5.70
CA THR A 4 -18.94 -23.08 4.71
C THR A 4 -18.46 -21.71 4.25
N GLN A 5 -17.43 -21.20 4.90
CA GLN A 5 -16.69 -20.06 4.41
C GLN A 5 -16.08 -20.50 3.08
N GLU A 6 -16.78 -20.17 2.00
CA GLU A 6 -16.33 -20.41 0.63
C GLU A 6 -14.90 -19.87 0.53
N PRO A 7 -13.92 -20.66 0.04
CA PRO A 7 -12.64 -20.11 -0.32
C PRO A 7 -12.92 -19.17 -1.50
N THR A 8 -13.03 -17.88 -1.23
CA THR A 8 -13.09 -16.84 -2.25
C THR A 8 -12.00 -17.14 -3.28
N PRO A 9 -12.31 -17.13 -4.60
CA PRO A 9 -11.36 -17.51 -5.62
C PRO A 9 -10.08 -16.66 -5.51
N PRO A 10 -8.89 -17.16 -5.92
CA PRO A 10 -7.70 -16.30 -6.06
C PRO A 10 -7.97 -15.33 -7.20
N THR A 11 -8.66 -14.23 -6.89
CA THR A 11 -9.32 -13.36 -7.86
C THR A 11 -8.49 -12.10 -7.99
N GLU A 12 -7.89 -11.94 -9.17
CA GLU A 12 -7.80 -10.66 -9.87
C GLU A 12 -7.29 -9.48 -9.03
N ALA A 13 -5.96 -9.24 -9.05
CA ALA A 13 -5.25 -8.02 -8.65
C ALA A 13 -6.11 -6.91 -8.02
N THR A 14 -6.69 -7.20 -6.85
CA THR A 14 -7.70 -6.32 -6.26
C THR A 14 -6.94 -5.30 -5.45
N PRO A 15 -7.20 -3.99 -5.62
CA PRO A 15 -6.58 -3.00 -4.77
C PRO A 15 -6.89 -3.30 -3.29
N PRO A 16 -5.94 -3.08 -2.37
CA PRO A 16 -6.14 -3.40 -0.96
C PRO A 16 -7.27 -2.55 -0.38
N THR A 17 -8.16 -3.17 0.41
CA THR A 17 -9.26 -2.46 1.06
C THR A 17 -8.76 -1.60 2.22
N ALA A 18 -9.56 -0.60 2.62
CA ALA A 18 -9.29 0.23 3.79
C ALA A 18 -9.02 -0.59 5.07
N GLU A 19 -9.78 -1.67 5.30
CA GLU A 19 -9.58 -2.56 6.46
C GLU A 19 -8.24 -3.31 6.39
N GLN A 20 -7.82 -3.76 5.21
CA GLN A 20 -6.51 -4.40 5.01
C GLN A 20 -5.36 -3.41 5.23
N LEU A 21 -5.52 -2.17 4.77
CA LEU A 21 -4.54 -1.11 4.98
C LEU A 21 -4.45 -0.75 6.47
N GLU A 22 -5.59 -0.63 7.18
CA GLU A 22 -5.64 -0.36 8.63
C GLU A 22 -5.01 -1.49 9.47
N ALA A 23 -5.20 -2.74 9.06
CA ALA A 23 -4.58 -3.89 9.70
C ALA A 23 -3.09 -4.04 9.33
N SER A 24 -2.62 -3.36 8.28
CA SER A 24 -1.25 -3.50 7.79
C SER A 24 -0.26 -2.79 8.71
N GLU A 25 0.75 -3.51 9.19
CA GLU A 25 1.84 -2.94 9.98
C GLU A 25 2.67 -1.90 9.19
N HIS A 26 2.64 -2.00 7.86
CA HIS A 26 3.42 -1.17 6.95
C HIS A 26 2.70 0.11 6.49
N THR A 27 1.43 0.34 6.86
CA THR A 27 0.81 1.67 6.68
C THR A 27 0.48 2.37 7.99
N GLU A 28 0.37 3.69 7.88
CA GLU A 28 -0.16 4.56 8.91
C GLU A 28 -1.34 5.36 8.36
N LYS A 29 -2.51 5.17 8.97
CA LYS A 29 -3.71 5.98 8.69
C LYS A 29 -3.48 7.41 9.18
N ARG A 30 -3.63 8.38 8.28
CA ARG A 30 -3.62 9.81 8.59
C ARG A 30 -4.77 10.50 7.86
N THR A 31 -5.36 11.49 8.52
CA THR A 31 -6.37 12.37 7.90
C THR A 31 -5.70 13.67 7.49
N VAL A 32 -5.69 13.97 6.19
CA VAL A 32 -5.10 15.20 5.62
C VAL A 32 -6.19 15.94 4.86
N ALA A 33 -6.44 17.19 5.23
CA ALA A 33 -7.47 18.05 4.62
C ALA A 33 -8.89 17.42 4.56
N GLY A 34 -9.22 16.55 5.52
CA GLY A 34 -10.51 15.83 5.57
C GLY A 34 -10.53 14.49 4.83
N GLU A 35 -9.43 14.10 4.18
CA GLU A 35 -9.31 12.82 3.48
C GLU A 35 -8.49 11.81 4.28
N THR A 36 -9.00 10.59 4.43
CA THR A 36 -8.23 9.48 5.01
C THR A 36 -7.21 8.98 3.98
N ARG A 37 -5.96 8.83 4.40
CA ARG A 37 -4.85 8.30 3.58
C ARG A 37 -4.01 7.35 4.42
N TYR A 38 -3.57 6.27 3.79
CA TYR A 38 -2.78 5.20 4.42
C TYR A 38 -1.34 5.32 3.95
N TYR A 39 -0.54 6.10 4.67
CA TYR A 39 0.85 6.37 4.31
C TYR A 39 1.73 5.16 4.54
N VAL A 40 2.63 4.86 3.59
CA VAL A 40 3.60 3.78 3.74
C VAL A 40 4.65 4.19 4.78
N LYS A 41 4.78 3.39 5.84
CA LYS A 41 5.80 3.57 6.87
C LYS A 41 7.17 3.23 6.31
N ASP A 42 8.20 3.88 6.84
CA ASP A 42 9.60 3.61 6.49
C ASP A 42 9.89 3.65 4.97
N LEU A 43 9.09 4.38 4.18
CA LEU A 43 9.20 4.41 2.72
C LEU A 43 10.63 4.70 2.26
N GLU A 44 11.27 5.72 2.84
CA GLU A 44 12.62 6.13 2.50
C GLU A 44 13.64 4.99 2.74
N LYS A 45 13.42 4.18 3.78
CA LYS A 45 14.24 3.01 4.11
C LYS A 45 14.03 1.90 3.08
N HIS A 46 12.78 1.61 2.70
CA HIS A 46 12.46 0.62 1.66
C HIS A 46 13.10 1.01 0.32
N LEU A 47 12.90 2.25 -0.10
CA LEU A 47 13.47 2.78 -1.34
C LEU A 47 15.00 2.77 -1.32
N ARG A 48 15.63 3.11 -0.18
CA ARG A 48 17.09 3.02 -0.02
C ARG A 48 17.60 1.58 -0.16
N ILE A 49 16.93 0.61 0.44
CA ILE A 49 17.29 -0.82 0.33
C ILE A 49 17.20 -1.29 -1.14
N TRP A 50 16.21 -0.80 -1.88
CA TRP A 50 16.04 -1.11 -3.30
C TRP A 50 16.83 -0.20 -4.25
N GLY A 51 17.76 0.61 -3.73
CA GLY A 51 18.68 1.40 -4.55
C GLY A 51 18.08 2.64 -5.22
N HIS A 52 16.98 3.18 -4.70
CA HIS A 52 16.41 4.44 -5.21
C HIS A 52 17.43 5.59 -5.05
N PRO A 53 17.69 6.39 -6.10
CA PRO A 53 18.77 7.39 -6.10
C PRO A 53 18.53 8.55 -5.13
N ASN A 54 17.27 8.96 -4.95
CA ASN A 54 16.90 10.01 -3.99
C ASN A 54 15.62 9.64 -3.23
N PRO A 55 15.71 8.82 -2.18
CA PRO A 55 14.52 8.38 -1.43
C PRO A 55 14.02 9.43 -0.44
N ASN A 56 14.80 10.49 -0.16
CA ASN A 56 14.53 11.38 0.96
C ASN A 56 13.36 12.32 0.67
N GLY A 57 12.42 12.43 1.60
CA GLY A 57 11.24 13.29 1.47
C GLY A 57 10.19 12.79 0.47
N LEU A 58 10.36 11.56 -0.05
CA LEU A 58 9.33 10.93 -0.87
C LEU A 58 8.16 10.49 0.00
N VAL A 59 6.98 10.46 -0.62
CA VAL A 59 5.73 10.14 0.06
C VAL A 59 4.94 9.16 -0.80
N ALA A 60 4.50 8.09 -0.16
CA ALA A 60 3.63 7.08 -0.75
C ALA A 60 2.48 6.78 0.21
N TYR A 61 1.27 6.67 -0.32
CA TYR A 61 0.08 6.36 0.45
C TYR A 61 -0.98 5.69 -0.41
N PHE A 62 -1.86 4.93 0.23
CA PHE A 62 -3.09 4.44 -0.37
C PHE A 62 -4.28 5.32 0.02
N THR A 63 -5.25 5.47 -0.87
CA THR A 63 -6.58 5.99 -0.52
C THR A 63 -7.45 4.87 0.06
N PRO A 64 -8.56 5.19 0.76
CA PRO A 64 -9.53 4.18 1.21
C PRO A 64 -10.16 3.36 0.08
N GLU A 65 -10.13 3.87 -1.15
CA GLU A 65 -10.53 3.16 -2.35
C GLU A 65 -9.47 2.16 -2.85
N GLY A 66 -8.32 2.08 -2.17
CA GLY A 66 -7.21 1.20 -2.51
C GLY A 66 -6.32 1.71 -3.66
N THR A 67 -6.47 2.99 -4.05
CA THR A 67 -5.61 3.60 -5.07
C THR A 67 -4.27 3.97 -4.47
N PHE A 68 -3.17 3.53 -5.09
CA PHE A 68 -1.82 3.85 -4.65
C PHE A 68 -1.30 5.15 -5.27
N HIS A 69 -0.87 6.07 -4.41
CA HIS A 69 -0.20 7.30 -4.79
C HIS A 69 1.24 7.29 -4.28
N ALA A 70 2.19 7.61 -5.14
CA ALA A 70 3.57 7.84 -4.75
C ALA A 70 4.17 8.95 -5.61
N ASP A 71 4.62 10.02 -4.97
CA ASP A 71 5.26 11.15 -5.63
C ASP A 71 6.78 10.94 -5.64
N GLY A 72 7.41 11.14 -6.80
CA GLY A 72 8.86 10.98 -6.98
C GLY A 72 9.40 9.54 -6.85
N VAL A 73 8.53 8.53 -6.86
CA VAL A 73 8.91 7.10 -6.85
C VAL A 73 8.76 6.49 -8.25
N ASP A 74 9.80 5.83 -8.74
CA ASP A 74 9.80 5.13 -10.03
C ASP A 74 8.80 3.97 -10.10
N TYR A 75 8.43 3.56 -11.32
CA TYR A 75 7.41 2.53 -11.56
C TYR A 75 7.74 1.18 -10.90
N ASP A 76 9.00 0.72 -11.00
CA ASP A 76 9.42 -0.55 -10.41
C ASP A 76 9.32 -0.55 -8.88
N HIS A 77 9.77 0.52 -8.23
CA HIS A 77 9.65 0.65 -6.77
C HIS A 77 8.19 0.81 -6.35
N ARG A 78 7.37 1.54 -7.12
CA ARG A 78 5.93 1.61 -6.91
C ARG A 78 5.30 0.21 -6.91
N ARG A 79 5.62 -0.65 -7.89
CA ARG A 79 5.13 -2.03 -7.92
C ARG A 79 5.62 -2.85 -6.72
N ALA A 80 6.90 -2.70 -6.35
CA ALA A 80 7.46 -3.38 -5.19
C ALA A 80 6.76 -2.96 -3.88
N LEU A 81 6.46 -1.67 -3.71
CA LEU A 81 5.68 -1.17 -2.58
C LEU A 81 4.29 -1.78 -2.56
N ILE A 82 3.57 -1.81 -3.69
CA ILE A 82 2.22 -2.35 -3.68
C ILE A 82 2.24 -3.86 -3.39
N GLY A 83 3.19 -4.59 -3.95
CA GLY A 83 3.41 -6.01 -3.64
C GLY A 83 3.73 -6.28 -2.17
N MET A 84 4.58 -5.44 -1.55
CA MET A 84 4.90 -5.52 -0.13
C MET A 84 3.66 -5.31 0.77
N MET A 85 2.72 -4.50 0.31
CA MET A 85 1.50 -4.13 1.04
C MET A 85 0.34 -5.12 0.84
N GLY A 86 0.58 -6.24 0.14
CA GLY A 86 -0.42 -7.26 -0.16
C GLY A 86 -1.22 -7.01 -1.43
N GLY A 87 -0.89 -5.98 -2.22
CA GLY A 87 -1.47 -5.77 -3.54
C GLY A 87 -0.77 -6.66 -4.56
N ILE A 88 -1.44 -7.71 -5.02
CA ILE A 88 -0.95 -8.58 -6.09
C ILE A 88 -1.08 -7.81 -7.41
N TYR A 89 0.02 -7.57 -8.13
CA TYR A 89 0.04 -6.94 -9.48
C TYR A 89 0.68 -7.87 -10.52
#